data_AF-A0A101VSW1-F1
#
_entry.id   AF-A0A101VSW1-F1
#
_cell.length_a   1.000
_cell.length_b   1.000
_cell.length_c   1.000
_cell.angle_alpha   90.00
_cell.angle_beta   90.00
_cell.angle_gamma   90.00
#
_symmetry.space_group_name_H-M   'P 1'
#
loop_
_entity.id
_entity.type
_entity.pdbx_description
1 polymer ?
#
loop_
_entity_poly.entity_id
_entity_poly.type
_entity_poly.pdbx_seq_one_letter_code
_entity_poly.pdbx_strand_id
1 'polypeptide(L)'
;MDHFEKMIDPKKLKERQGEILRLIKNGGGDEISKLLAILSLVAEKTLYECEVNRKSIDFVGIPIAKEIFDGSALLSEVKLSADAPLPRDSGFHDLEHDPRGVPFRWTGPSKDFSFEFGMDRSDSRLALISMLKSGRINGSYLERIRVFVDGRPVPCSFSLGRMPSIEFEIPKRNSSMASTTISVECDVWSPSQEDGSEDQRTLGIPFVELSIGPLV
;
A
#
# COMPACT_ATOMS: atom_id res chain seq x y z
N MET A 1 11.27 -15.11 27.08
CA MET A 1 10.77 -14.03 26.21
C MET A 1 10.89 -12.69 26.96
N ASP A 2 11.97 -12.47 27.73
CA ASP A 2 12.11 -11.40 28.75
C ASP A 2 13.40 -10.56 28.58
N HIS A 3 14.06 -10.65 27.42
CA HIS A 3 15.33 -9.94 27.17
C HIS A 3 15.24 -8.83 26.12
N PHE A 4 14.12 -8.71 25.40
CA PHE A 4 13.94 -7.69 24.36
C PHE A 4 13.12 -6.47 24.82
N GLU A 5 12.37 -6.53 25.93
CA GLU A 5 11.57 -5.39 26.44
C GLU A 5 12.40 -4.19 26.98
N LYS A 6 13.74 -4.26 26.96
CA LYS A 6 14.60 -3.17 27.44
C LYS A 6 15.20 -2.30 26.33
N MET A 7 14.82 -2.49 25.07
CA MET A 7 15.82 -2.28 24.03
C MET A 7 15.84 -0.94 23.29
N ILE A 8 14.86 -0.04 23.43
CA ILE A 8 14.98 1.31 22.84
C ILE A 8 14.33 2.38 23.74
N ASP A 9 15.17 3.12 24.47
CA ASP A 9 14.75 4.30 25.23
C ASP A 9 14.45 5.48 24.27
N PRO A 10 13.23 6.04 24.25
CA PRO A 10 12.85 7.14 23.36
C PRO A 10 13.74 8.36 23.49
N LYS A 11 14.29 8.58 24.69
CA LYS A 11 15.20 9.69 24.96
C LYS A 11 16.54 9.48 24.26
N LYS A 12 17.08 8.25 24.28
CA LYS A 12 18.31 7.88 23.57
C LYS A 12 18.15 7.94 22.06
N LEU A 13 16.99 7.55 21.53
CA LEU A 13 16.69 7.68 20.10
C LEU A 13 16.72 9.14 19.66
N LYS A 14 16.10 10.04 20.45
CA LYS A 14 16.08 11.49 20.18
C LYS A 14 17.47 12.13 20.30
N GLU A 15 18.29 11.68 21.25
CA GLU A 15 19.69 12.12 21.40
C GLU A 15 20.53 11.71 20.18
N ARG A 16 20.42 10.46 19.72
CA ARG A 16 21.08 9.96 18.50
C ARG A 16 20.63 10.68 17.23
N GLN A 17 19.34 10.97 17.09
CA GLN A 17 18.83 11.81 15.99
C GLN A 17 19.54 13.17 15.96
N GLY A 18 19.71 13.80 17.13
CA GLY A 18 20.41 15.07 17.26
C GLY A 18 21.88 14.99 16.85
N GLU A 19 22.58 13.92 17.22
CA GLU A 19 23.98 13.70 16.87
C GLU A 19 24.18 13.48 15.36
N ILE A 20 23.33 12.66 14.73
CA ILE A 20 23.39 12.38 13.29
C ILE A 20 23.10 13.65 12.49
N LEU A 21 22.09 14.43 12.88
CA LEU A 21 21.79 15.71 12.24
C LEU A 21 22.93 16.72 12.39
N ARG A 22 23.65 16.71 13.51
CA ARG A 22 24.85 17.54 13.70
C ARG A 22 26.02 17.08 12.82
N LEU A 23 26.24 15.77 12.68
CA LEU A 23 27.27 15.22 11.80
C LEU A 23 27.02 15.59 10.33
N ILE A 24 25.76 15.51 9.88
CA ILE A 24 25.36 15.92 8.52
C ILE A 24 25.60 17.42 8.33
N LYS A 25 25.14 18.27 9.26
CA LYS A 25 25.24 19.74 9.15
C LYS A 25 26.67 20.27 9.21
N ASN A 26 27.54 19.64 10.00
CA ASN A 26 28.91 20.11 10.21
C ASN A 26 29.89 19.59 9.15
N GLY A 27 29.42 18.86 8.13
CA GLY A 27 30.27 18.33 7.06
C GLY A 27 31.23 17.22 7.50
N GLY A 28 31.17 16.77 8.76
CA GLY A 28 32.05 15.74 9.31
C GLY A 28 31.68 14.33 8.83
N GLY A 29 32.69 13.55 8.44
CA GLY A 29 32.55 12.18 7.94
C GLY A 29 32.40 12.10 6.42
N ASP A 30 32.94 11.03 5.83
CA ASP A 30 32.67 10.70 4.43
C ASP A 30 31.17 10.39 4.22
N GLU A 31 30.72 10.46 2.96
CA GLU A 31 29.31 10.25 2.60
C GLU A 31 28.79 8.87 3.04
N ILE A 32 29.66 7.85 3.04
CA ILE A 32 29.33 6.48 3.42
C ILE A 32 28.99 6.41 4.92
N SER A 33 29.75 7.10 5.76
CA SER A 33 29.54 7.17 7.21
C SER A 33 28.24 7.88 7.56
N LYS A 34 27.87 8.91 6.79
CA LYS A 34 26.59 9.62 6.94
C LYS A 34 25.41 8.72 6.55
N LEU A 35 25.53 8.00 5.44
CA LEU A 35 24.52 7.02 5.00
C LEU A 35 24.30 5.90 6.02
N LEU A 36 25.38 5.30 6.55
CA LEU A 36 25.28 4.25 7.56
C LEU A 36 24.64 4.75 8.86
N ALA A 37 24.91 5.99 9.26
CA ALA A 37 24.30 6.59 10.43
C ALA A 37 22.78 6.83 10.23
N ILE A 38 22.37 7.34 9.07
CA ILE A 38 20.96 7.52 8.71
C ILE A 38 20.24 6.16 8.68
N LEU A 39 20.83 5.15 8.03
CA LEU A 39 20.26 3.80 7.96
C LEU A 39 20.08 3.18 9.36
N SER A 40 21.08 3.33 10.23
CA SER A 40 21.00 2.84 11.62
C SER A 40 19.87 3.50 12.39
N LEU A 41 19.69 4.81 12.20
CA LEU A 41 18.62 5.56 12.85
C LEU A 41 17.22 5.17 12.34
N VAL A 42 17.09 4.94 11.03
CA VAL A 42 15.84 4.47 10.43
C VAL A 42 15.51 3.08 10.95
N ALA A 43 16.48 2.16 10.94
CA ALA A 43 16.29 0.82 11.49
C ALA A 43 15.88 0.84 12.97
N GLU A 44 16.50 1.69 13.79
CA GLU A 44 16.14 1.83 15.21
C GLU A 44 14.75 2.43 15.42
N LYS A 45 14.37 3.44 14.64
CA LYS A 45 13.03 4.02 14.71
C LYS A 45 11.98 3.00 14.25
N THR A 46 12.26 2.24 13.20
CA THR A 46 11.43 1.16 12.71
C THR A 46 11.28 0.06 13.76
N LEU A 47 12.37 -0.40 14.39
CA LEU A 47 12.27 -1.41 15.45
C LEU A 47 11.44 -0.90 16.65
N TYR A 48 11.63 0.36 17.06
CA TYR A 48 10.86 0.98 18.13
C TYR A 48 9.36 1.07 17.81
N GLU A 49 9.01 1.52 16.60
CA GLU A 49 7.61 1.61 16.17
C GLU A 49 6.95 0.22 16.07
N CYS A 50 7.70 -0.82 15.66
CA CYS A 50 7.25 -2.22 15.66
C CYS A 50 6.99 -2.73 17.08
N GLU A 51 7.91 -2.48 18.01
CA GLU A 51 7.82 -2.96 19.41
C GLU A 51 6.74 -2.24 20.21
N VAL A 52 6.66 -0.91 20.13
CA VAL A 52 5.74 -0.12 20.95
C VAL A 52 4.32 -0.17 20.42
N ASN A 53 4.11 -0.25 19.12
CA ASN A 53 2.75 -0.24 18.55
C ASN A 53 2.19 -1.63 18.22
N ARG A 54 2.97 -2.72 18.31
CA ARG A 54 2.58 -4.07 17.82
C ARG A 54 1.92 -4.05 16.43
N LYS A 55 2.25 -3.04 15.61
CA LYS A 55 1.75 -2.87 14.24
C LYS A 55 2.93 -3.06 13.31
N SER A 56 2.73 -3.86 12.27
CA SER A 56 3.70 -4.00 11.18
C SER A 56 3.96 -2.64 10.56
N ILE A 57 5.23 -2.31 10.33
CA ILE A 57 5.59 -1.03 9.70
C ILE A 57 5.44 -1.13 8.20
N ASP A 58 4.68 -0.18 7.66
CA ASP A 58 4.69 0.17 6.26
C ASP A 58 6.00 0.86 5.89
N PHE A 59 6.71 0.28 4.93
CA PHE A 59 7.69 1.04 4.15
C PHE A 59 7.01 1.90 3.06
N VAL A 60 5.70 1.72 2.86
CA VAL A 60 4.89 2.44 1.88
C VAL A 60 4.31 3.70 2.53
N GLY A 61 5.06 4.80 2.54
CA GLY A 61 4.53 6.11 2.95
C GLY A 61 5.41 7.00 3.82
N ILE A 62 6.62 6.56 4.19
CA ILE A 62 7.58 7.46 4.86
C ILE A 62 8.23 8.34 3.77
N PRO A 63 8.20 9.68 3.87
CA PRO A 63 8.85 10.57 2.89
C PRO A 63 10.35 10.29 2.71
N ILE A 64 10.99 9.78 3.76
CA ILE A 64 12.41 9.38 3.80
C ILE A 64 12.66 8.07 3.02
N ALA A 65 11.64 7.21 2.84
CA ALA A 65 11.77 6.02 2.00
C ALA A 65 12.09 6.41 0.54
N LYS A 66 11.63 7.56 0.08
CA LYS A 66 11.91 8.03 -1.29
C LYS A 66 13.40 8.34 -1.53
N GLU A 67 14.16 8.73 -0.50
CA GLU A 67 15.61 9.00 -0.61
C GLU A 67 16.48 7.80 -0.20
N ILE A 68 15.96 6.87 0.61
CA ILE A 68 16.70 5.68 1.07
C ILE A 68 16.49 4.47 0.14
N PHE A 69 15.34 4.37 -0.53
CA PHE A 69 15.10 3.29 -1.50
C PHE A 69 15.79 3.51 -2.85
N ASP A 70 16.49 4.62 -3.04
CA ASP A 70 17.36 4.85 -4.21
C ASP A 70 18.51 3.81 -4.33
N GLY A 71 18.71 2.95 -3.33
CA GLY A 71 19.64 1.81 -3.37
C GLY A 71 19.08 0.45 -2.93
N SER A 72 17.77 0.34 -2.68
CA SER A 72 17.13 -0.90 -2.21
C SER A 72 16.54 -1.67 -3.39
N ALA A 73 16.82 -2.99 -3.46
CA ALA A 73 16.25 -3.88 -4.46
C ALA A 73 14.74 -3.67 -4.60
N LEU A 74 14.32 -3.31 -5.81
CA LEU A 74 12.91 -3.18 -6.16
C LEU A 74 12.19 -4.52 -5.94
N LEU A 75 10.94 -4.46 -5.48
CA LEU A 75 10.13 -5.65 -5.29
C LEU A 75 9.80 -6.29 -6.65
N SER A 76 10.10 -7.58 -6.79
CA SER A 76 9.66 -8.40 -7.94
C SER A 76 8.19 -8.81 -7.83
N GLU A 77 7.64 -8.80 -6.60
CA GLU A 77 6.27 -9.14 -6.27
C GLU A 77 5.72 -8.18 -5.23
N VAL A 78 4.44 -7.83 -5.35
CA VAL A 78 3.75 -6.95 -4.40
C VAL A 78 2.48 -7.64 -3.96
N LYS A 79 2.25 -7.64 -2.65
CA LYS A 79 1.03 -8.15 -2.05
C LYS A 79 0.55 -7.18 -0.98
N LEU A 80 -0.62 -6.60 -1.21
CA LEU A 80 -1.24 -5.61 -0.32
C LEU A 80 -2.65 -6.08 0.02
N SER A 81 -2.83 -6.51 1.27
CA SER A 81 -4.11 -6.99 1.78
C SER A 81 -4.88 -5.84 2.46
N ALA A 82 -6.21 -5.97 2.56
CA ALA A 82 -7.07 -4.97 3.20
C ALA A 82 -6.76 -4.73 4.69
N ASP A 83 -6.18 -5.73 5.38
CA ASP A 83 -5.72 -5.61 6.77
C ASP A 83 -4.35 -4.91 6.90
N ALA A 84 -3.65 -4.68 5.79
CA ALA A 84 -2.46 -3.85 5.79
C ALA A 84 -2.81 -2.41 6.21
N PRO A 85 -1.87 -1.68 6.83
CA PRO A 85 -2.08 -0.28 7.07
C PRO A 85 -2.08 0.45 5.72
N LEU A 86 -3.17 1.17 5.44
CA LEU A 86 -3.33 1.97 4.23
C LEU A 86 -3.42 3.45 4.63
N PRO A 87 -2.85 4.38 3.84
CA PRO A 87 -3.03 5.80 4.08
C PRO A 87 -4.51 6.16 4.13
N ARG A 88 -4.94 7.02 5.06
CA ARG A 88 -6.36 7.40 5.17
C ARG A 88 -6.92 8.04 3.90
N ASP A 89 -6.05 8.69 3.12
CA ASP A 89 -6.44 9.41 1.90
C ASP A 89 -6.39 8.52 0.64
N SER A 90 -6.26 7.19 0.79
CA SER A 90 -6.15 6.26 -0.34
C SER A 90 -7.50 5.86 -0.96
N GLY A 91 -8.61 6.37 -0.44
CA GLY A 91 -9.96 6.07 -0.95
C GLY A 91 -10.56 4.78 -0.39
N PHE A 92 -10.26 4.45 0.87
CA PHE A 92 -10.79 3.27 1.56
C PHE A 92 -11.44 3.66 2.88
N HIS A 93 -12.56 3.00 3.20
CA HIS A 93 -13.19 3.03 4.51
C HIS A 93 -12.44 2.15 5.52
N ASP A 94 -12.95 2.12 6.75
CA ASP A 94 -12.41 1.29 7.84
C ASP A 94 -12.42 -0.21 7.51
N LEU A 95 -11.56 -0.95 8.21
CA LEU A 95 -11.42 -2.40 8.06
C LEU A 95 -12.69 -3.11 8.57
N GLU A 96 -13.24 -3.97 7.74
CA GLU A 96 -14.38 -4.84 8.05
C GLU A 96 -14.01 -6.32 7.85
N HIS A 97 -14.87 -7.22 8.33
CA HIS A 97 -14.71 -8.66 8.17
C HIS A 97 -16.02 -9.29 7.72
N ASP A 98 -15.95 -10.21 6.76
CA ASP A 98 -17.11 -10.99 6.36
C ASP A 98 -17.51 -12.01 7.48
N PRO A 99 -18.64 -12.72 7.37
CA PRO A 99 -19.04 -13.73 8.37
C PRO A 99 -18.05 -14.89 8.55
N ARG A 100 -17.06 -15.04 7.66
CA ARG A 100 -15.98 -16.04 7.73
C ARG A 100 -14.68 -15.47 8.27
N GLY A 101 -14.66 -14.19 8.64
CA GLY A 101 -13.48 -13.49 9.14
C GLY A 101 -12.51 -13.04 8.05
N VAL A 102 -12.92 -12.97 6.77
CA VAL A 102 -12.08 -12.45 5.70
C VAL A 102 -12.03 -10.92 5.80
N PRO A 103 -10.84 -10.30 5.95
CA PRO A 103 -10.71 -8.86 6.03
C PRO A 103 -11.02 -8.22 4.67
N PHE A 104 -11.72 -7.09 4.69
CA PHE A 104 -11.97 -6.28 3.51
C PHE A 104 -12.16 -4.81 3.87
N ARG A 105 -12.04 -3.92 2.88
CA ARG A 105 -12.36 -2.49 3.00
C ARG A 105 -13.23 -2.07 1.83
N TRP A 106 -14.28 -1.30 2.09
CA TRP A 106 -14.99 -0.64 1.01
C TRP A 106 -14.13 0.50 0.43
N THR A 107 -14.08 0.62 -0.89
CA THR A 107 -13.54 1.83 -1.52
C THR A 107 -14.55 2.97 -1.48
N GLY A 108 -14.08 4.21 -1.60
CA GLY A 108 -14.90 5.43 -1.50
C GLY A 108 -14.34 6.43 -0.48
N PRO A 109 -14.96 7.62 -0.33
CA PRO A 109 -16.21 8.06 -0.97
C PRO A 109 -16.05 8.54 -2.43
N SER A 110 -14.82 8.78 -2.89
CA SER A 110 -14.55 9.16 -4.28
C SER A 110 -14.78 7.99 -5.24
N LYS A 111 -14.98 8.31 -6.53
CA LYS A 111 -15.07 7.29 -7.60
C LYS A 111 -13.73 6.63 -7.91
N ASP A 112 -12.64 7.23 -7.45
CA ASP A 112 -11.29 6.75 -7.63
C ASP A 112 -10.63 6.38 -6.30
N PHE A 113 -9.78 5.36 -6.35
CA PHE A 113 -8.84 4.99 -5.29
C PHE A 113 -7.52 4.57 -5.92
N SER A 114 -6.43 4.59 -5.16
CA SER A 114 -5.11 4.29 -5.72
C SER A 114 -4.14 3.61 -4.76
N PHE A 115 -3.17 2.95 -5.35
CA PHE A 115 -2.03 2.33 -4.70
C PHE A 115 -0.76 2.93 -5.27
N GLU A 116 0.21 3.26 -4.41
CA GLU A 116 1.54 3.71 -4.82
C GLU A 116 2.61 2.89 -4.10
N PHE A 117 3.54 2.31 -4.86
CA PHE A 117 4.64 1.51 -4.30
C PHE A 117 5.82 1.42 -5.27
N GLY A 118 7.01 1.11 -4.77
CA GLY A 118 8.19 0.81 -5.59
C GLY A 118 8.19 -0.65 -6.04
N MET A 119 8.39 -0.91 -7.34
CA MET A 119 8.47 -2.26 -7.89
C MET A 119 9.36 -2.34 -9.12
N ASP A 120 9.89 -3.53 -9.39
CA ASP A 120 10.69 -3.80 -10.58
C ASP A 120 9.79 -4.10 -11.78
N ARG A 121 9.91 -3.22 -12.78
CA ARG A 121 9.19 -3.29 -14.05
C ARG A 121 10.15 -3.42 -15.23
N SER A 122 11.31 -4.05 -15.03
CA SER A 122 12.17 -4.51 -16.14
C SER A 122 11.35 -5.27 -17.21
N ASP A 123 10.38 -6.04 -16.73
CA ASP A 123 9.43 -6.82 -17.50
C ASP A 123 8.00 -6.45 -17.12
N SER A 124 7.05 -6.84 -17.97
CA SER A 124 5.63 -6.71 -17.66
C SER A 124 5.26 -7.61 -16.48
N ARG A 125 4.27 -7.18 -15.70
CA ARG A 125 3.78 -7.89 -14.52
C ARG A 125 2.29 -8.11 -14.62
N LEU A 126 1.81 -9.20 -14.05
CA LEU A 126 0.39 -9.47 -13.90
C LEU A 126 -0.07 -8.91 -12.56
N ALA A 127 -1.17 -8.16 -12.56
CA ALA A 127 -1.79 -7.63 -11.37
C ALA A 127 -3.23 -8.13 -11.23
N LEU A 128 -3.62 -8.44 -10.00
CA LEU A 128 -4.94 -8.93 -9.64
C LEU A 128 -5.46 -8.17 -8.41
N ILE A 129 -6.59 -7.49 -8.57
CA ILE A 129 -7.36 -6.91 -7.47
C ILE A 129 -8.49 -7.87 -7.11
N SER A 130 -8.41 -8.48 -5.94
CA SER A 130 -9.43 -9.36 -5.38
C SER A 130 -10.45 -8.57 -4.57
N MET A 131 -11.72 -8.95 -4.72
CA MET A 131 -12.85 -8.30 -4.09
C MET A 131 -13.74 -9.33 -3.39
N LEU A 132 -14.39 -8.91 -2.30
CA LEU A 132 -15.43 -9.72 -1.67
C LEU A 132 -16.66 -9.79 -2.60
N LYS A 133 -17.29 -10.96 -2.67
CA LYS A 133 -18.52 -11.10 -3.46
C LYS A 133 -19.67 -10.34 -2.79
N SER A 134 -20.19 -9.33 -3.49
CA SER A 134 -21.40 -8.58 -3.12
C SER A 134 -22.45 -8.70 -4.23
N GLY A 135 -23.74 -8.60 -3.90
CA GLY A 135 -24.83 -8.61 -4.88
C GLY A 135 -24.72 -7.49 -5.94
N ARG A 136 -23.97 -6.42 -5.63
CA ARG A 136 -23.69 -5.30 -6.53
C ARG A 136 -22.58 -5.61 -7.55
N ILE A 137 -21.65 -6.50 -7.21
CA ILE A 137 -20.53 -6.88 -8.08
C ILE A 137 -21.03 -7.94 -9.06
N ASN A 138 -21.52 -7.46 -10.21
CA ASN A 138 -21.99 -8.26 -11.33
C ASN A 138 -21.24 -7.87 -12.61
N GLY A 139 -21.50 -8.60 -13.71
CA GLY A 139 -20.81 -8.36 -14.98
C GLY A 139 -20.92 -6.92 -15.48
N SER A 140 -22.13 -6.32 -15.44
CA SER A 140 -22.33 -4.97 -15.96
C SER A 140 -21.69 -3.88 -15.10
N TYR A 141 -21.57 -4.11 -13.78
CA TYR A 141 -20.81 -3.22 -12.90
C TYR A 141 -19.31 -3.31 -13.19
N LEU A 142 -18.77 -4.52 -13.32
CA LEU A 142 -17.34 -4.74 -13.60
C LEU A 142 -16.91 -4.12 -14.95
N GLU A 143 -17.75 -4.20 -15.97
CA GLU A 143 -17.51 -3.56 -17.28
C GLU A 143 -17.36 -2.04 -17.23
N ARG A 144 -17.78 -1.38 -16.15
CA ARG A 144 -17.62 0.07 -15.94
C ARG A 144 -16.36 0.44 -15.16
N ILE A 145 -15.67 -0.54 -14.58
CA ILE A 145 -14.41 -0.29 -13.89
C ILE A 145 -13.32 0.05 -14.90
N ARG A 146 -12.50 1.05 -14.58
CA ARG A 146 -11.33 1.42 -15.35
C ARG A 146 -10.11 1.36 -14.46
N VAL A 147 -9.02 0.78 -14.95
CA VAL A 147 -7.75 0.72 -14.23
C VAL A 147 -6.71 1.50 -15.03
N PHE A 148 -5.91 2.26 -14.30
CA PHE A 148 -4.82 3.06 -14.83
C PHE A 148 -3.51 2.67 -14.15
N VAL A 149 -2.47 2.51 -14.94
CA VAL A 149 -1.10 2.31 -14.47
C VAL A 149 -0.28 3.53 -14.87
N ASP A 150 0.28 4.23 -13.89
CA ASP A 150 0.96 5.52 -14.05
C ASP A 150 0.12 6.54 -14.86
N GLY A 151 -1.18 6.58 -14.58
CA GLY A 151 -2.15 7.46 -15.26
C GLY A 151 -2.55 7.03 -16.68
N ARG A 152 -2.09 5.87 -17.16
CA ARG A 152 -2.47 5.33 -18.49
C ARG A 152 -3.48 4.20 -18.34
N PRO A 153 -4.60 4.22 -19.08
CA PRO A 153 -5.60 3.16 -18.99
C PRO A 153 -5.01 1.84 -19.49
N VAL A 154 -5.33 0.74 -18.80
CA VAL A 154 -4.94 -0.62 -19.17
C VAL A 154 -6.16 -1.51 -19.41
N PRO A 155 -6.10 -2.45 -20.37
CA PRO A 155 -7.17 -3.42 -20.56
C PRO A 155 -7.30 -4.31 -19.32
N CYS A 156 -8.54 -4.59 -18.92
CA CYS A 156 -8.86 -5.40 -17.76
C CYS A 156 -9.68 -6.62 -18.17
N SER A 157 -9.38 -7.75 -17.56
CA SER A 157 -10.22 -8.95 -17.56
C SER A 157 -10.87 -9.12 -16.20
N PHE A 158 -12.05 -9.74 -16.18
CA PHE A 158 -12.84 -9.88 -14.95
C PHE A 158 -13.24 -11.32 -14.70
N SER A 159 -13.11 -11.74 -13.45
CA SER A 159 -13.60 -13.05 -13.00
C SER A 159 -14.69 -12.86 -11.94
N LEU A 160 -15.83 -13.52 -12.12
CA LEU A 160 -16.98 -13.51 -11.20
C LEU A 160 -17.03 -14.75 -10.29
N GLY A 161 -15.87 -15.35 -10.02
CA GLY A 161 -15.74 -16.56 -9.22
C GLY A 161 -16.18 -16.39 -7.75
N ARG A 162 -15.69 -17.29 -6.87
CA ARG A 162 -15.94 -17.19 -5.43
C ARG A 162 -15.39 -15.87 -4.85
N MET A 163 -14.25 -15.44 -5.36
CA MET A 163 -13.63 -14.15 -5.09
C MET A 163 -13.58 -13.40 -6.43
N PRO A 164 -14.51 -12.46 -6.68
CA PRO A 164 -14.44 -11.64 -7.86
C PRO A 164 -13.10 -10.91 -7.96
N SER A 165 -12.58 -10.76 -9.18
CA SER A 165 -11.29 -10.11 -9.38
C SER A 165 -11.19 -9.33 -10.69
N ILE A 166 -10.32 -8.34 -10.66
CA ILE A 166 -9.92 -7.50 -11.80
C ILE A 166 -8.46 -7.85 -12.12
N GLU A 167 -8.22 -8.36 -13.32
CA GLU A 167 -6.91 -8.77 -13.80
C GLU A 167 -6.43 -7.81 -14.89
N PHE A 168 -5.20 -7.33 -14.79
CA PHE A 168 -4.60 -6.42 -15.77
C PHE A 168 -3.08 -6.55 -15.80
N GLU A 169 -2.48 -6.20 -16.93
CA GLU A 169 -1.04 -6.14 -17.08
C GLU A 169 -0.51 -4.76 -16.64
N ILE A 170 0.54 -4.77 -15.82
CA ILE A 170 1.38 -3.61 -15.54
C ILE A 170 2.49 -3.61 -16.60
N PRO A 171 2.51 -2.62 -17.51
CA PRO A 171 3.49 -2.60 -18.59
C PRO A 171 4.92 -2.44 -18.06
N LYS A 172 5.87 -3.10 -18.72
CA LYS A 172 7.30 -2.86 -18.46
C LYS A 172 7.67 -1.38 -18.58
N ARG A 173 8.70 -0.96 -17.85
CA ARG A 173 9.22 0.40 -17.82
C ARG A 173 10.74 0.35 -17.77
N ASN A 174 11.39 1.05 -18.70
CA ASN A 174 12.86 1.09 -18.82
C ASN A 174 13.56 1.87 -17.68
N SER A 175 12.82 2.32 -16.66
CA SER A 175 13.35 3.06 -15.51
C SER A 175 13.17 2.20 -14.25
N SER A 176 14.29 1.89 -13.62
CA SER A 176 14.41 1.05 -12.43
C SER A 176 14.11 1.78 -11.12
N MET A 177 13.62 3.03 -11.13
CA MET A 177 13.57 3.83 -9.89
C MET A 177 12.33 4.71 -9.69
N ALA A 178 11.28 4.52 -10.48
CA ALA A 178 10.05 5.27 -10.26
C ALA A 178 9.05 4.50 -9.38
N SER A 179 8.25 5.21 -8.58
CA SER A 179 7.04 4.61 -8.00
C SER A 179 6.11 4.13 -9.12
N THR A 180 5.35 3.08 -8.85
CA THR A 180 4.25 2.65 -9.72
C THR A 180 2.96 3.07 -9.04
N THR A 181 2.11 3.76 -9.79
CA THR A 181 0.79 4.14 -9.31
C THR A 181 -0.26 3.32 -10.05
N ILE A 182 -1.10 2.62 -9.30
CA ILE A 182 -2.29 1.96 -9.82
C ILE A 182 -3.50 2.75 -9.33
N SER A 183 -4.26 3.32 -10.24
CA SER A 183 -5.53 3.99 -9.93
C SER A 183 -6.68 3.20 -10.50
N VAL A 184 -7.77 3.12 -9.77
CA VAL A 184 -8.99 2.42 -10.20
C VAL A 184 -10.14 3.39 -10.08
N GLU A 185 -10.90 3.51 -11.16
CA GLU A 185 -12.15 4.27 -11.21
C GLU A 185 -13.33 3.29 -11.26
N CYS A 186 -14.28 3.45 -10.35
CA CYS A 186 -15.50 2.66 -10.27
C CYS A 186 -16.70 3.50 -9.83
N ASP A 187 -17.90 3.05 -10.20
CA ASP A 187 -19.13 3.66 -9.69
C ASP A 187 -19.26 3.46 -8.18
N VAL A 188 -19.73 4.49 -7.50
CA VAL A 188 -20.05 4.45 -6.08
C VAL A 188 -21.56 4.51 -5.86
N TRP A 189 -22.01 3.97 -4.74
CA TRP A 189 -23.41 3.93 -4.32
C TRP A 189 -23.51 4.19 -2.82
N SER A 190 -24.72 4.38 -2.31
CA SER A 190 -24.95 4.53 -0.87
C SER A 190 -26.06 3.58 -0.42
N PRO A 191 -25.84 2.76 0.64
CA PRO A 191 -26.88 1.87 1.15
C PRO A 191 -28.18 2.60 1.50
N SER A 192 -28.08 3.73 2.18
CA SER A 192 -29.25 4.53 2.56
C SER A 192 -30.15 4.96 1.39
N GLN A 193 -29.58 5.08 0.18
CA GLN A 193 -30.34 5.44 -1.02
C GLN A 193 -31.01 4.26 -1.71
N GLU A 194 -30.54 3.03 -1.48
CA GLU A 194 -30.95 1.86 -2.26
C GLU A 194 -31.79 0.87 -1.49
N ASP A 195 -31.50 0.63 -0.22
CA ASP A 195 -32.25 -0.30 0.63
C ASP A 195 -32.84 0.36 1.89
N GLY A 196 -32.64 1.67 2.05
CA GLY A 196 -33.11 2.43 3.21
C GLY A 196 -32.33 2.13 4.48
N SER A 197 -31.12 1.55 4.37
CA SER A 197 -30.20 1.38 5.48
C SER A 197 -29.84 2.71 6.15
N GLU A 198 -29.54 2.67 7.45
CA GLU A 198 -28.98 3.83 8.18
C GLU A 198 -27.53 4.13 7.74
N ASP A 199 -26.89 3.23 7.00
CA ASP A 199 -25.54 3.41 6.49
C ASP A 199 -25.50 4.47 5.37
N GLN A 200 -25.00 5.66 5.74
CA GLN A 200 -24.86 6.84 4.87
C GLN A 200 -23.56 6.87 4.07
N ARG A 201 -22.72 5.83 4.15
CA ARG A 201 -21.44 5.82 3.43
C ARG A 201 -21.65 5.80 1.92
N THR A 202 -20.70 6.36 1.20
CA THR A 202 -20.55 6.20 -0.25
C THR A 202 -19.52 5.11 -0.51
N LEU A 203 -19.96 3.99 -1.07
CA LEU A 203 -19.24 2.73 -1.19
C LEU A 203 -19.00 2.39 -2.67
N GLY A 204 -17.79 1.94 -3.00
CA GLY A 204 -17.43 1.35 -4.29
C GLY A 204 -17.36 -0.17 -4.21
N ILE A 205 -16.17 -0.72 -4.43
CA ILE A 205 -15.90 -2.16 -4.37
C ILE A 205 -15.43 -2.58 -2.97
N PRO A 206 -15.74 -3.82 -2.52
CA PRO A 206 -15.20 -4.35 -1.28
C PRO A 206 -13.83 -4.98 -1.53
N PHE A 207 -12.77 -4.17 -1.46
CA PHE A 207 -11.39 -4.57 -1.68
C PHE A 207 -10.91 -5.58 -0.63
N VAL A 208 -10.26 -6.65 -1.09
CA VAL A 208 -9.64 -7.68 -0.24
C VAL A 208 -8.12 -7.64 -0.39
N GLU A 209 -7.60 -7.66 -1.61
CA GLU A 209 -6.18 -7.78 -1.85
C GLU A 209 -5.79 -7.26 -3.24
N LEU A 210 -4.62 -6.63 -3.34
CA LEU A 210 -3.89 -6.41 -4.57
C LEU A 210 -2.67 -7.35 -4.57
N SER A 211 -2.55 -8.17 -5.60
CA SER A 211 -1.39 -9.04 -5.83
C SER A 211 -0.77 -8.74 -7.19
N ILE A 212 0.56 -8.71 -7.23
CA ILE A 212 1.33 -8.41 -8.44
C ILE A 212 2.52 -9.35 -8.48
N GLY A 213 2.74 -9.98 -9.64
CA GLY A 213 3.86 -10.87 -9.84
C GLY A 213 4.24 -11.05 -11.31
N PRO A 214 5.13 -12.02 -11.62
CA PRO A 214 5.49 -12.35 -12.98
C PRO A 214 4.28 -12.76 -13.83
N LEU A 215 4.32 -12.43 -15.11
CA LEU A 215 3.39 -13.00 -16.10
C LEU A 215 3.80 -14.48 -16.30
N VAL A 216 2.95 -15.43 -15.88
CA VAL A 216 3.22 -16.88 -15.99
C VAL A 216 2.94 -17.37 -17.40
#